data_AF-A0A2E1NFU4-F1
#
_entry.id   AF-A0A2E1NFU4-F1
#
_cell.length_a   1.000
_cell.length_b   1.000
_cell.length_c   1.000
_cell.angle_alpha   90.00
_cell.angle_beta   90.00
_cell.angle_gamma   90.00
#
_symmetry.space_group_name_H-M   'P 1'
#
loop_
_entity.id
_entity.type
_entity.pdbx_description
1 polymer ?
#
loop_
_entity_poly.entity_id
_entity_poly.type
_entity_poly.pdbx_seq_one_letter_code
_entity_poly.pdbx_strand_id
1 'polypeptide(L)'
;MSSIYRKTRDGYYYYQTYVFNPKTKKKDKRIFHALATKNEQEAREKQITYDKKYKKFASSKPFNKLGKLLNGSRKTFLTVFFTSIVTYFLIGIFGPQQEKSMKVVAKLPQDSTIIKKINEITDDKELNVKQRLIGLSIDNVLEKKVLLDENQIEPSPLPNYEIIRIEQLSQAFGQGKLFVVTDSLNSSDVLRELCGKISKDYSKFKNIVICIYTDDNVGRNIAMGKNDNFNYQQKRKSWLAMYTYNSVEGAFFDDNPTEYLR
;
A
#
# COMPACT_ATOMS: atom_id res chain seq x y z
N MET A 1 22.50 -4.79 -22.18
CA MET A 1 22.34 -4.66 -23.63
C MET A 1 21.04 -3.90 -23.86
N SER A 2 21.06 -2.90 -24.73
CA SER A 2 19.88 -2.21 -25.23
C SER A 2 19.53 -2.68 -26.64
N SER A 3 18.37 -2.27 -27.12
CA SER A 3 17.99 -2.32 -28.53
C SER A 3 17.27 -1.02 -28.92
N ILE A 4 17.24 -0.75 -30.22
CA ILE A 4 16.27 0.15 -30.82
C ILE A 4 15.33 -0.64 -31.71
N TYR A 5 14.07 -0.20 -31.81
CA TYR A 5 13.09 -0.76 -32.74
C TYR A 5 12.22 0.35 -33.32
N ARG A 6 11.75 0.15 -34.55
CA ARG A 6 10.81 1.05 -35.22
C ARG A 6 9.39 0.59 -34.95
N LYS A 7 8.48 1.49 -34.64
CA LYS A 7 7.08 1.16 -34.29
C LYS A 7 6.15 1.47 -35.46
N THR A 8 5.43 0.46 -35.95
CA THR A 8 4.65 0.53 -37.20
C THR A 8 3.60 1.64 -37.23
N ARG A 9 2.95 1.93 -36.09
CA ARG A 9 1.83 2.91 -35.99
C ARG A 9 2.25 4.36 -36.24
N ASP A 10 3.45 4.74 -35.86
CA ASP A 10 3.93 6.14 -35.89
C ASP A 10 5.23 6.31 -36.69
N GLY A 11 5.91 5.21 -37.03
CA GLY A 11 7.10 5.15 -37.86
C GLY A 11 8.38 5.59 -37.15
N TYR A 12 8.31 5.95 -35.86
CA TYR A 12 9.43 6.42 -35.05
C TYR A 12 10.23 5.28 -34.42
N TYR A 13 11.50 5.56 -34.11
CA TYR A 13 12.35 4.67 -33.33
C TYR A 13 12.16 4.86 -31.82
N TYR A 14 12.20 3.74 -31.11
CA TYR A 14 12.13 3.64 -29.65
C TYR A 14 13.35 2.88 -29.14
N TYR A 15 13.92 3.34 -28.03
CA TYR A 15 15.00 2.68 -27.30
C TYR A 15 14.42 1.84 -26.17
N GLN A 16 14.94 0.62 -26.02
CA GLN A 16 14.63 -0.27 -24.91
C GLN A 16 15.92 -0.76 -24.25
N THR A 17 15.94 -0.83 -22.92
CA THR A 17 17.02 -1.50 -22.18
C THR A 17 16.49 -2.16 -20.89
N TYR A 18 17.32 -3.01 -20.29
CA TYR A 18 17.04 -3.62 -18.99
C TYR A 18 18.12 -3.24 -17.99
N VAL A 19 17.70 -2.78 -16.81
CA VAL A 19 18.59 -2.60 -15.65
C VAL A 19 18.87 -3.98 -15.06
N PHE A 20 20.15 -4.35 -15.01
CA PHE A 20 20.62 -5.54 -14.34
C PHE A 20 20.92 -5.23 -12.86
N ASN A 21 20.37 -6.04 -11.95
CA ASN A 21 20.68 -5.92 -10.53
C ASN A 21 21.74 -6.96 -10.13
N PRO A 22 22.93 -6.53 -9.68
CA PRO A 22 24.02 -7.44 -9.33
C PRO A 22 23.73 -8.30 -8.09
N LYS A 23 22.76 -7.91 -7.23
CA LYS A 23 22.36 -8.70 -6.05
C LYS A 23 21.48 -9.90 -6.43
N THR A 24 20.45 -9.67 -7.24
CA THR A 24 19.50 -10.72 -7.69
C THR A 24 20.03 -11.53 -8.86
N LYS A 25 21.07 -11.04 -9.55
CA LYS A 25 21.56 -11.50 -10.86
C LYS A 25 20.47 -11.50 -11.96
N LYS A 26 19.42 -10.68 -11.79
CA LYS A 26 18.25 -10.60 -12.68
C LYS A 26 18.11 -9.23 -13.33
N LYS A 27 17.19 -9.15 -14.32
CA LYS A 27 16.82 -7.94 -15.06
C LYS A 27 15.57 -7.33 -14.42
N ASP A 28 15.75 -6.58 -13.34
CA ASP A 28 14.66 -6.19 -12.45
C ASP A 28 13.75 -5.08 -13.04
N LYS A 29 14.26 -4.22 -13.93
CA LYS A 29 13.48 -3.12 -14.55
C LYS A 29 13.74 -2.95 -16.04
N ARG A 30 12.67 -2.87 -16.83
CA ARG A 30 12.67 -2.48 -18.24
C ARG A 30 12.53 -0.95 -18.35
N ILE A 31 13.32 -0.33 -19.23
CA ILE A 31 13.31 1.12 -19.50
C ILE A 31 13.03 1.33 -20.98
N PHE A 32 12.19 2.32 -21.29
CA PHE A 32 11.84 2.75 -22.64
C PHE A 32 12.06 4.26 -22.82
N HIS A 33 12.45 4.68 -24.02
CA HIS A 33 12.42 6.07 -24.47
C HIS A 33 11.97 6.15 -25.93
N ALA A 34 11.11 7.11 -26.26
CA ALA A 34 10.94 7.50 -27.66
C ALA A 34 12.19 8.26 -28.11
N LEU A 35 12.72 7.95 -29.29
CA LEU A 35 13.90 8.65 -29.84
C LEU A 35 13.53 9.88 -30.68
N ALA A 36 12.23 10.10 -30.92
CA ALA A 36 11.66 11.22 -31.67
C ALA A 36 12.24 11.40 -33.10
N THR A 37 12.85 10.35 -33.66
CA THR A 37 13.34 10.31 -35.04
C THR A 37 12.80 9.10 -35.81
N LYS A 38 12.70 9.26 -37.14
CA LYS A 38 12.42 8.21 -38.12
C LYS A 38 13.66 7.77 -38.91
N ASN A 39 14.82 8.42 -38.69
CA ASN A 39 16.12 8.04 -39.26
C ASN A 39 16.83 7.03 -38.36
N GLU A 40 17.34 5.94 -38.93
CA GLU A 40 18.04 4.89 -38.18
C GLU A 40 19.42 5.33 -37.67
N GLN A 41 20.16 6.15 -38.42
CA GLN A 41 21.49 6.63 -38.02
C GLN A 41 21.40 7.48 -36.74
N GLU A 42 20.53 8.48 -36.76
CA GLU A 42 20.21 9.33 -35.60
C GLU A 42 19.65 8.50 -34.42
N ALA A 43 18.86 7.44 -34.70
CA ALA A 43 18.40 6.53 -33.67
C ALA A 43 19.54 5.72 -33.01
N ARG A 44 20.56 5.31 -33.77
CA ARG A 44 21.77 4.64 -33.26
C ARG A 44 22.64 5.58 -32.44
N GLU A 45 22.81 6.84 -32.85
CA GLU A 45 23.51 7.86 -32.06
C GLU A 45 22.81 8.13 -30.71
N LYS A 46 21.47 8.27 -30.75
CA LYS A 46 20.65 8.39 -29.54
C LYS A 46 20.73 7.12 -28.69
N GLN A 47 20.77 5.91 -29.27
CA GLN A 47 21.01 4.66 -28.54
C GLN A 47 22.33 4.70 -27.77
N ILE A 48 23.44 5.08 -28.42
CA ILE A 48 24.76 5.19 -27.78
C ILE A 48 24.73 6.19 -26.62
N THR A 49 24.00 7.29 -26.78
CA THR A 49 23.81 8.32 -25.73
C THR A 49 23.01 7.78 -24.54
N TYR A 50 21.89 7.09 -24.78
CA TYR A 50 21.12 6.42 -23.71
C TYR A 50 21.90 5.27 -23.06
N ASP A 51 22.73 4.53 -23.79
CA ASP A 51 23.62 3.51 -23.23
C ASP A 51 24.67 4.12 -22.30
N LYS A 52 25.30 5.23 -22.68
CA LYS A 52 26.20 5.98 -21.79
C LYS A 52 25.48 6.47 -20.53
N LYS A 53 24.23 6.93 -20.65
CA LYS A 53 23.37 7.34 -19.52
C LYS A 53 23.09 6.16 -18.58
N TYR A 54 22.62 5.02 -19.10
CA TYR A 54 22.18 3.88 -18.27
C TYR A 54 23.32 2.98 -17.78
N LYS A 55 24.48 2.95 -18.44
CA LYS A 55 25.69 2.33 -17.88
C LYS A 55 26.13 3.00 -16.57
N LYS A 56 26.02 4.32 -16.43
CA LYS A 56 26.34 5.05 -15.18
C LYS A 56 25.44 4.64 -14.01
N PHE A 57 24.15 4.38 -14.25
CA PHE A 57 23.22 3.88 -13.23
C PHE A 57 23.44 2.40 -12.86
N ALA A 58 24.08 1.61 -13.72
CA ALA A 58 24.48 0.24 -13.41
C ALA A 58 25.83 0.16 -12.67
N SER A 59 26.74 1.13 -12.88
CA SER A 59 28.05 1.18 -12.21
C SER A 59 28.09 2.05 -10.95
N SER A 60 27.04 2.83 -10.67
CA SER A 60 26.86 3.48 -9.36
C SER A 60 26.70 2.42 -8.27
N LYS A 61 27.78 2.15 -7.54
CA LYS A 61 27.83 1.21 -6.40
C LYS A 61 26.67 1.49 -5.43
N PRO A 62 26.12 0.46 -4.75
CA PRO A 62 25.12 0.68 -3.71
C PRO A 62 25.61 1.72 -2.69
N PHE A 63 24.72 2.62 -2.28
CA PHE A 63 25.05 3.76 -1.44
C PHE A 63 25.33 3.28 0.00
N ASN A 64 26.55 2.82 0.25
CA ASN A 64 27.02 2.43 1.59
C ASN A 64 27.02 3.68 2.48
N LYS A 65 25.94 3.90 3.26
CA LYS A 65 25.83 5.03 4.21
C LYS A 65 27.03 5.09 5.17
N LEU A 66 27.59 3.94 5.55
CA LEU A 66 28.84 3.84 6.34
C LEU A 66 30.05 4.53 5.68
N GLY A 67 30.18 4.45 4.35
CA GLY A 67 31.34 4.96 3.63
C GLY A 67 31.45 6.49 3.61
N LYS A 68 30.36 7.22 3.88
CA LYS A 68 30.39 8.69 3.95
C LYS A 68 30.87 9.25 5.30
N LEU A 69 30.88 8.45 6.37
CA LEU A 69 31.37 8.88 7.69
C LEU A 69 32.90 8.97 7.76
N LEU A 70 33.63 8.15 6.99
CA LEU A 70 35.10 8.11 7.01
C LEU A 70 35.79 9.07 6.03
N ASN A 71 35.02 9.77 5.17
CA ASN A 71 35.59 10.73 4.21
C ASN A 71 35.62 12.18 4.76
N GLY A 72 35.28 12.37 6.04
CA GLY A 72 35.29 13.64 6.75
C GLY A 72 36.69 14.05 7.22
N SER A 73 37.53 14.49 6.28
CA SER A 73 38.84 15.13 6.49
C SER A 73 39.93 14.30 7.22
N ARG A 74 41.10 14.14 6.58
CA ARG A 74 42.29 13.55 7.22
C ARG A 74 42.80 14.39 8.41
N LYS A 75 42.52 15.69 8.44
CA LYS A 75 42.97 16.60 9.51
C LYS A 75 42.24 16.32 10.83
N THR A 76 40.94 16.07 10.79
CA THR A 76 40.11 15.74 11.96
C THR A 76 40.48 14.38 12.57
N PHE A 77 40.84 13.40 11.74
CA PHE A 77 41.41 12.14 12.24
C PHE A 77 42.76 12.38 12.95
N LEU A 78 43.65 13.20 12.38
CA LEU A 78 44.94 13.55 13.01
C LEU A 78 44.75 14.27 14.34
N THR A 79 43.85 15.27 14.42
CA THR A 79 43.63 16.02 15.65
C THR A 79 43.06 15.13 16.76
N VAL A 80 42.09 14.26 16.45
CA VAL A 80 41.55 13.31 17.44
C VAL A 80 42.65 12.40 17.97
N PHE A 81 43.46 11.81 17.07
CA PHE A 81 44.54 10.90 17.45
C PHE A 81 45.64 11.61 18.28
N PHE A 82 45.95 12.87 17.98
CA PHE A 82 46.91 13.66 18.75
C PHE A 82 46.35 14.03 20.13
N THR A 83 45.07 14.46 20.21
CA THR A 83 44.44 14.77 21.49
C THR A 83 44.36 13.56 22.42
N SER A 84 43.99 12.37 21.92
CA SER A 84 43.90 11.18 22.76
C SER A 84 45.26 10.71 23.29
N ILE A 85 46.34 10.84 22.50
CA ILE A 85 47.71 10.62 22.98
C ILE A 85 48.08 11.62 24.07
N VAL A 86 47.81 12.91 23.88
CA VAL A 86 48.09 13.95 24.90
C VAL A 86 47.30 13.70 26.18
N THR A 87 46.01 13.34 26.10
CA THR A 87 45.20 12.98 27.28
C THR A 87 45.76 11.74 28.00
N TYR A 88 46.17 10.70 27.27
CA TYR A 88 46.83 9.53 27.87
C TYR A 88 48.15 9.90 28.56
N PHE A 89 48.94 10.81 27.97
CA PHE A 89 50.21 11.25 28.56
C PHE A 89 49.99 12.10 29.83
N LEU A 90 48.97 12.96 29.84
CA LEU A 90 48.57 13.72 31.03
C LEU A 90 48.06 12.80 32.15
N ILE A 91 47.27 11.78 31.82
CA ILE A 91 46.85 10.74 32.78
C ILE A 91 48.06 9.91 33.26
N GLY A 92 49.07 9.68 32.41
CA GLY A 92 50.31 8.99 32.80
C GLY A 92 51.21 9.76 33.76
N ILE A 93 51.12 11.10 33.79
CA ILE A 93 51.94 11.98 34.65
C ILE A 93 51.17 12.45 35.90
N PHE A 94 49.87 12.74 35.77
CA PHE A 94 49.03 13.34 36.81
C PHE A 94 47.85 12.46 37.25
N GLY A 95 47.72 11.24 36.72
CA GLY A 95 46.68 10.31 37.14
C GLY A 95 46.93 9.80 38.57
N PRO A 96 45.89 9.72 39.43
CA PRO A 96 46.04 9.17 40.77
C PRO A 96 46.44 7.69 40.71
N GLN A 97 47.33 7.27 41.62
CA GLN A 97 47.68 5.85 41.73
C GLN A 97 46.44 5.01 42.07
N GLN A 98 46.28 3.88 41.38
CA GLN A 98 45.20 2.94 41.68
C GLN A 98 45.51 2.16 42.96
N GLU A 99 44.88 2.55 44.07
CA GLU A 99 44.75 1.66 45.23
C GLU A 99 43.93 0.42 44.84
N LYS A 100 44.50 -0.76 45.09
CA LYS A 100 43.89 -2.05 44.69
C LYS A 100 42.97 -2.57 45.79
N SER A 101 41.72 -2.14 45.81
CA SER A 101 40.71 -2.65 46.75
C SER A 101 40.04 -3.94 46.27
N MET A 102 40.51 -5.05 46.85
CA MET A 102 39.79 -6.28 47.26
C MET A 102 38.69 -6.91 46.36
N LYS A 103 38.81 -8.23 46.13
CA LYS A 103 37.79 -9.05 45.46
C LYS A 103 36.51 -9.17 46.32
N VAL A 104 35.37 -8.71 45.81
CA VAL A 104 34.05 -9.06 46.37
C VAL A 104 33.62 -10.44 45.82
N VAL A 105 33.42 -11.41 46.72
CA VAL A 105 32.81 -12.70 46.37
C VAL A 105 31.31 -12.64 46.69
N ALA A 106 30.47 -12.59 45.66
CA ALA A 106 29.02 -12.74 45.79
C ALA A 106 28.60 -14.14 45.33
N LYS A 107 27.97 -14.92 46.21
CA LYS A 107 27.39 -16.23 45.87
C LYS A 107 26.03 -16.03 45.18
N LEU A 108 25.72 -16.86 44.19
CA LEU A 108 24.32 -17.11 43.82
C LEU A 108 23.66 -17.99 44.91
N PRO A 109 22.39 -17.76 45.23
CA PRO A 109 21.41 -18.79 45.51
C PRO A 109 20.67 -19.15 44.21
N GLN A 110 20.48 -20.44 43.99
CA GLN A 110 19.56 -20.99 43.00
C GLN A 110 18.35 -21.56 43.75
N ASP A 111 17.25 -21.85 43.04
CA ASP A 111 16.11 -22.66 43.50
C ASP A 111 15.20 -22.05 44.62
N SER A 112 13.90 -22.36 44.71
CA SER A 112 12.97 -23.04 43.78
C SER A 112 11.49 -22.88 44.21
N THR A 113 10.56 -23.36 43.37
CA THR A 113 9.20 -23.88 43.70
C THR A 113 8.19 -23.00 44.47
N ILE A 114 7.04 -22.70 43.84
CA ILE A 114 5.73 -23.36 44.07
C ILE A 114 4.65 -22.78 43.15
N ILE A 115 3.85 -23.67 42.53
CA ILE A 115 2.54 -23.39 41.93
C ILE A 115 1.52 -24.30 42.63
N LYS A 116 0.41 -23.77 43.18
CA LYS A 116 -0.81 -24.52 43.54
C LYS A 116 -1.95 -23.60 44.04
N LYS A 117 -3.19 -24.13 43.99
CA LYS A 117 -4.51 -23.45 44.14
C LYS A 117 -4.81 -22.52 42.95
N ILE A 118 -5.78 -22.79 42.04
CA ILE A 118 -6.90 -23.76 41.97
C ILE A 118 -8.03 -23.50 42.98
N ASN A 119 -9.13 -22.95 42.43
CA ASN A 119 -10.59 -23.14 42.66
C ASN A 119 -11.14 -22.94 44.11
N GLU A 120 -12.45 -22.79 44.39
CA GLU A 120 -13.71 -22.91 43.61
C GLU A 120 -14.85 -22.07 44.28
N ILE A 121 -16.14 -22.37 44.03
CA ILE A 121 -17.39 -21.78 44.60
C ILE A 121 -17.84 -20.50 43.84
N THR A 122 -18.86 -20.45 42.96
CA THR A 122 -20.13 -21.20 42.68
C THR A 122 -21.40 -20.53 43.24
N ASP A 123 -22.28 -20.16 42.30
CA ASP A 123 -23.76 -19.99 42.29
C ASP A 123 -24.58 -18.94 43.09
N ASP A 124 -25.61 -18.47 42.36
CA ASP A 124 -27.00 -18.16 42.77
C ASP A 124 -27.35 -16.98 43.70
N LYS A 125 -27.96 -15.92 43.11
CA LYS A 125 -29.44 -15.82 43.02
C LYS A 125 -30.01 -14.69 42.14
N GLU A 126 -31.25 -14.91 41.70
CA GLU A 126 -32.01 -14.03 40.79
C GLU A 126 -32.75 -12.85 41.44
N LEU A 127 -32.92 -11.79 40.63
CA LEU A 127 -34.12 -10.98 40.38
C LEU A 127 -35.07 -10.56 41.54
N ASN A 128 -35.37 -9.25 41.60
CA ASN A 128 -36.72 -8.79 41.98
C ASN A 128 -37.13 -7.47 41.29
N VAL A 129 -38.43 -7.13 41.32
CA VAL A 129 -39.09 -6.20 40.36
C VAL A 129 -39.98 -5.18 41.06
N LYS A 130 -40.03 -3.92 40.55
CA LYS A 130 -41.05 -2.82 40.65
C LYS A 130 -40.36 -1.45 40.33
N GLN A 131 -40.96 -0.32 39.90
CA GLN A 131 -42.30 0.16 39.44
C GLN A 131 -42.08 1.56 38.76
N ARG A 132 -42.94 2.23 37.97
CA ARG A 132 -44.06 1.88 37.05
C ARG A 132 -44.71 3.19 36.48
N LEU A 133 -44.68 3.41 35.16
CA LEU A 133 -45.35 4.52 34.41
C LEU A 133 -44.78 5.94 34.74
N ILE A 134 -44.99 7.08 34.03
CA ILE A 134 -45.81 7.57 32.86
C ILE A 134 -44.90 8.60 32.10
N GLY A 135 -45.00 8.98 30.82
CA GLY A 135 -45.80 8.57 29.65
C GLY A 135 -46.33 9.76 28.78
N LEU A 136 -46.16 9.69 27.44
CA LEU A 136 -46.73 10.55 26.36
C LEU A 136 -46.38 12.07 26.27
N SER A 137 -45.72 12.49 25.17
CA SER A 137 -46.12 13.63 24.30
C SER A 137 -45.23 13.73 23.04
N ILE A 138 -45.62 14.54 22.04
CA ILE A 138 -45.01 14.66 20.70
C ILE A 138 -44.59 16.11 20.40
N ASP A 139 -43.66 16.27 19.45
CA ASP A 139 -43.17 17.50 18.79
C ASP A 139 -42.49 18.62 19.60
N ASN A 140 -41.28 18.98 19.17
CA ASN A 140 -40.99 20.33 18.68
C ASN A 140 -39.70 20.35 17.83
N VAL A 141 -39.62 21.30 16.89
CA VAL A 141 -38.53 21.44 15.92
C VAL A 141 -37.69 22.68 16.22
N LEU A 142 -36.42 22.63 15.80
CA LEU A 142 -35.50 23.75 15.47
C LEU A 142 -34.34 24.02 16.45
N GLU A 143 -33.14 23.92 15.87
CA GLU A 143 -31.85 24.52 16.24
C GLU A 143 -31.45 24.68 17.72
N LYS A 144 -30.53 23.80 18.14
CA LYS A 144 -29.34 24.27 18.87
C LYS A 144 -28.08 23.54 18.42
N LYS A 145 -27.04 24.32 18.12
CA LYS A 145 -25.71 23.89 17.70
C LYS A 145 -25.03 23.04 18.80
N VAL A 146 -24.96 21.73 18.60
CA VAL A 146 -24.21 20.80 19.46
C VAL A 146 -22.86 20.48 18.81
N LEU A 147 -21.83 20.29 19.63
CA LEU A 147 -20.48 19.93 19.21
C LEU A 147 -20.46 18.47 18.73
N LEU A 148 -19.69 18.17 17.69
CA LEU A 148 -19.44 16.78 17.28
C LEU A 148 -18.59 16.10 18.36
N ASP A 149 -19.19 15.15 19.09
CA ASP A 149 -18.44 14.06 19.72
C ASP A 149 -18.03 13.11 18.59
N GLU A 150 -16.76 12.69 18.58
CA GLU A 150 -16.13 11.97 17.47
C GLU A 150 -16.39 10.45 17.52
N ASN A 151 -17.32 10.02 18.39
CA ASN A 151 -17.65 8.63 18.67
C ASN A 151 -19.13 8.33 18.38
N GLN A 152 -19.41 7.16 17.79
CA GLN A 152 -20.74 6.67 17.37
C GLN A 152 -21.32 7.33 16.10
N ILE A 153 -20.53 7.37 15.03
CA ILE A 153 -21.11 7.14 13.69
C ILE A 153 -21.41 5.63 13.60
N GLU A 154 -22.69 5.25 13.65
CA GLU A 154 -23.05 3.87 13.27
C GLU A 154 -22.72 3.65 11.79
N PRO A 155 -22.24 2.45 11.40
CA PRO A 155 -21.85 2.18 10.02
C PRO A 155 -23.07 2.32 9.10
N SER A 156 -22.97 3.24 8.12
CA SER A 156 -24.02 3.47 7.13
C SER A 156 -24.45 2.13 6.50
N PRO A 157 -25.75 1.84 6.39
CA PRO A 157 -26.21 0.55 5.88
C PRO A 157 -25.70 0.35 4.45
N LEU A 158 -24.87 -0.68 4.27
CA LEU A 158 -24.35 -1.07 2.96
C LEU A 158 -25.52 -1.30 1.98
N PRO A 159 -25.49 -0.71 0.78
CA PRO A 159 -26.60 -0.77 -0.14
C PRO A 159 -26.80 -2.19 -0.68
N ASN A 160 -28.01 -2.47 -1.14
CA ASN A 160 -28.31 -3.72 -1.80
C ASN A 160 -27.53 -3.82 -3.13
N TYR A 161 -27.10 -5.02 -3.49
CA TYR A 161 -26.30 -5.25 -4.70
C TYR A 161 -26.53 -6.64 -5.29
N GLU A 162 -26.44 -6.73 -6.62
CA GLU A 162 -26.56 -7.99 -7.35
C GLU A 162 -25.30 -8.20 -8.22
N ILE A 163 -24.70 -9.38 -8.14
CA ILE A 163 -23.51 -9.74 -8.92
C ILE A 163 -23.98 -10.44 -10.21
N ILE A 164 -24.19 -9.63 -11.24
CA ILE A 164 -24.76 -10.01 -12.54
C ILE A 164 -23.87 -11.00 -13.31
N ARG A 165 -22.54 -10.83 -13.24
CA ARG A 165 -21.58 -11.63 -14.01
C ARG A 165 -20.23 -11.70 -13.31
N ILE A 166 -19.55 -12.84 -13.46
CA ILE A 166 -18.19 -13.08 -12.97
C ILE A 166 -17.37 -13.71 -14.10
N GLU A 167 -16.22 -13.12 -14.42
CA GLU A 167 -15.27 -13.57 -15.44
C GLU A 167 -13.95 -13.98 -14.79
N GLN A 168 -13.39 -15.14 -15.16
CA GLN A 168 -12.01 -15.51 -14.82
C GLN A 168 -11.08 -14.98 -15.91
N LEU A 169 -10.48 -13.80 -15.71
CA LEU A 169 -9.57 -13.18 -16.70
C LEU A 169 -8.24 -13.92 -16.83
N SER A 170 -7.73 -14.52 -15.75
CA SER A 170 -6.53 -15.36 -15.80
C SER A 170 -6.53 -16.39 -14.67
N GLN A 171 -6.35 -17.67 -15.01
CA GLN A 171 -6.16 -18.73 -14.01
C GLN A 171 -4.78 -18.64 -13.35
N ALA A 172 -3.72 -18.40 -14.14
CA ALA A 172 -2.33 -18.33 -13.66
C ALA A 172 -2.08 -17.20 -12.65
N PHE A 173 -2.71 -16.03 -12.85
CA PHE A 173 -2.66 -14.92 -11.90
C PHE A 173 -3.81 -14.96 -10.87
N GLY A 174 -4.71 -15.95 -10.93
CA GLY A 174 -5.91 -16.01 -10.10
C GLY A 174 -6.77 -14.75 -10.22
N GLN A 175 -6.84 -14.17 -11.42
CA GLN A 175 -7.50 -12.89 -11.68
C GLN A 175 -8.98 -13.09 -12.05
N GLY A 176 -9.86 -12.43 -11.31
CA GLY A 176 -11.30 -12.37 -11.57
C GLY A 176 -11.78 -10.94 -11.85
N LYS A 177 -12.87 -10.83 -12.61
CA LYS A 177 -13.63 -9.59 -12.79
C LYS A 177 -15.09 -9.83 -12.45
N LEU A 178 -15.66 -8.96 -11.62
CA LEU A 178 -17.06 -8.97 -11.20
C LEU A 178 -17.78 -7.76 -11.78
N PHE A 179 -19.00 -7.97 -12.24
CA PHE A 179 -19.91 -6.94 -12.71
C PHE A 179 -21.10 -6.90 -11.75
N VAL A 180 -21.26 -5.77 -11.08
CA VAL A 180 -22.18 -5.59 -9.95
C VAL A 180 -23.16 -4.48 -10.30
N VAL A 181 -24.43 -4.61 -9.93
CA VAL A 181 -25.39 -3.49 -9.96
C VAL A 181 -25.84 -3.12 -8.55
N THR A 182 -26.11 -1.84 -8.34
CA THR A 182 -26.60 -1.25 -7.09
C THR A 182 -27.30 0.09 -7.38
N ASP A 183 -27.99 0.65 -6.41
CA ASP A 183 -28.71 1.92 -6.55
C ASP A 183 -27.78 3.08 -6.90
N SER A 184 -28.26 3.99 -7.75
CA SER A 184 -27.48 5.14 -8.27
C SER A 184 -27.28 6.28 -7.26
N LEU A 185 -27.90 6.19 -6.08
CA LEU A 185 -27.90 7.22 -5.03
C LEU A 185 -26.75 7.07 -4.02
N ASN A 186 -25.88 6.06 -4.20
CA ASN A 186 -24.81 5.73 -3.27
C ASN A 186 -23.59 6.66 -3.37
N SER A 187 -22.97 6.98 -2.22
CA SER A 187 -21.76 7.80 -2.17
C SER A 187 -20.50 7.03 -2.55
N SER A 188 -19.48 7.76 -3.00
CA SER A 188 -18.15 7.22 -3.34
C SER A 188 -17.55 6.35 -2.22
N ASP A 189 -17.67 6.80 -0.96
CA ASP A 189 -17.17 6.07 0.21
C ASP A 189 -17.95 4.75 0.45
N VAL A 190 -19.28 4.79 0.35
CA VAL A 190 -20.15 3.61 0.52
C VAL A 190 -19.91 2.57 -0.60
N LEU A 191 -19.72 3.02 -1.84
CA LEU A 191 -19.34 2.15 -2.96
C LEU A 191 -17.95 1.52 -2.77
N ARG A 192 -17.01 2.25 -2.16
CA ARG A 192 -15.67 1.75 -1.82
C ARG A 192 -15.72 0.70 -0.71
N GLU A 193 -16.56 0.90 0.31
CA GLU A 193 -16.80 -0.10 1.37
C GLU A 193 -17.50 -1.36 0.84
N LEU A 194 -18.50 -1.19 -0.05
CA LEU A 194 -19.14 -2.31 -0.75
C LEU A 194 -18.11 -3.13 -1.55
N CYS A 195 -17.25 -2.48 -2.34
CA CYS A 195 -16.14 -3.14 -3.01
C CYS A 195 -15.20 -3.86 -2.03
N GLY A 196 -14.88 -3.24 -0.89
CA GLY A 196 -14.07 -3.83 0.17
C GLY A 196 -14.71 -5.06 0.85
N LYS A 197 -16.03 -5.13 0.93
CA LYS A 197 -16.78 -6.33 1.35
C LYS A 197 -16.71 -7.41 0.27
N ILE A 198 -17.15 -7.11 -0.95
CA ILE A 198 -17.17 -8.06 -2.08
C ILE A 198 -15.76 -8.64 -2.33
N SER A 199 -14.70 -7.84 -2.18
CA SER A 199 -13.32 -8.30 -2.32
C SER A 199 -12.87 -9.32 -1.25
N LYS A 200 -13.51 -9.36 -0.07
CA LYS A 200 -13.27 -10.36 0.97
C LYS A 200 -14.09 -11.62 0.70
N ASP A 201 -15.38 -11.43 0.38
CA ASP A 201 -16.32 -12.51 0.05
C ASP A 201 -15.82 -13.34 -1.16
N TYR A 202 -15.17 -12.69 -2.14
CA TYR A 202 -14.61 -13.32 -3.35
C TYR A 202 -13.08 -13.55 -3.29
N SER A 203 -12.54 -13.75 -2.09
CA SER A 203 -11.12 -14.05 -1.79
C SER A 203 -10.50 -15.26 -2.52
N LYS A 204 -11.29 -16.05 -3.25
CA LYS A 204 -10.80 -17.04 -4.23
C LYS A 204 -9.94 -16.41 -5.35
N PHE A 205 -10.12 -15.12 -5.62
CA PHE A 205 -9.32 -14.36 -6.58
C PHE A 205 -8.15 -13.68 -5.87
N LYS A 206 -6.92 -13.88 -6.37
CA LYS A 206 -5.69 -13.19 -5.89
C LYS A 206 -5.58 -11.76 -6.41
N ASN A 207 -6.22 -11.51 -7.54
CA ASN A 207 -6.35 -10.21 -8.19
C ASN A 207 -7.83 -10.06 -8.55
N ILE A 208 -8.52 -9.05 -8.04
CA ILE A 208 -9.94 -8.83 -8.32
C ILE A 208 -10.15 -7.46 -8.95
N VAL A 209 -11.01 -7.40 -9.96
CA VAL A 209 -11.56 -6.17 -10.53
C VAL A 209 -13.06 -6.19 -10.29
N ILE A 210 -13.61 -5.13 -9.73
CA ILE A 210 -15.05 -4.97 -9.50
C ILE A 210 -15.50 -3.74 -10.28
N CYS A 211 -16.45 -3.91 -11.20
CA CYS A 211 -17.08 -2.80 -11.89
C CYS A 211 -18.52 -2.68 -11.37
N ILE A 212 -18.84 -1.56 -10.74
CA ILE A 212 -20.17 -1.25 -10.22
C ILE A 212 -20.92 -0.41 -11.25
N TYR A 213 -22.14 -0.85 -11.58
CA TYR A 213 -23.06 -0.17 -12.48
C TYR A 213 -24.34 0.20 -11.75
N THR A 214 -25.13 1.10 -12.34
CA THR A 214 -26.48 1.44 -11.87
C THR A 214 -27.43 0.25 -12.03
N ASP A 215 -28.34 0.09 -11.07
CA ASP A 215 -29.54 -0.74 -11.22
C ASP A 215 -30.58 -0.03 -12.12
N ASP A 216 -30.24 0.07 -13.40
CA ASP A 216 -31.13 0.51 -14.48
C ASP A 216 -30.94 -0.37 -15.72
N ASN A 217 -31.80 -0.23 -16.73
CA ASN A 217 -31.71 -1.04 -17.96
C ASN A 217 -30.34 -0.89 -18.65
N VAL A 218 -29.74 0.31 -18.64
CA VAL A 218 -28.43 0.54 -19.24
C VAL A 218 -27.33 -0.15 -18.43
N GLY A 219 -27.27 0.08 -17.12
CA GLY A 219 -26.27 -0.49 -16.21
C GLY A 219 -26.34 -2.02 -16.13
N ARG A 220 -27.54 -2.60 -15.99
CA ARG A 220 -27.75 -4.05 -16.03
C ARG A 220 -27.29 -4.67 -17.35
N ASN A 221 -27.63 -4.08 -18.50
CA ASN A 221 -27.23 -4.64 -19.78
C ASN A 221 -25.71 -4.54 -20.03
N ILE A 222 -25.06 -3.46 -19.59
CA ILE A 222 -23.58 -3.35 -19.59
C ILE A 222 -22.95 -4.39 -18.65
N ALA A 223 -23.50 -4.56 -17.45
CA ALA A 223 -23.03 -5.56 -16.48
C ALA A 223 -23.16 -6.99 -17.02
N MET A 224 -24.28 -7.32 -17.70
CA MET A 224 -24.50 -8.58 -18.42
C MET A 224 -23.55 -8.76 -19.62
N GLY A 225 -23.02 -7.67 -20.19
CA GLY A 225 -22.20 -7.71 -21.39
C GLY A 225 -22.99 -7.80 -22.69
N LYS A 226 -24.26 -7.38 -22.69
CA LYS A 226 -25.05 -7.26 -23.92
C LYS A 226 -24.44 -6.18 -24.81
N ASN A 227 -24.36 -6.45 -26.11
CA ASN A 227 -23.76 -5.55 -27.07
C ASN A 227 -24.75 -4.48 -27.57
N ASP A 228 -25.33 -3.75 -26.61
CA ASP A 228 -26.35 -2.73 -26.86
C ASP A 228 -25.72 -1.41 -27.33
N ASN A 229 -26.37 -0.77 -28.31
CA ASN A 229 -25.94 0.49 -28.92
C ASN A 229 -26.21 1.74 -28.04
N PHE A 230 -25.99 1.63 -26.72
CA PHE A 230 -26.03 2.78 -25.82
C PHE A 230 -24.94 3.80 -26.18
N ASN A 231 -25.29 5.08 -26.14
CA ASN A 231 -24.37 6.17 -26.42
C ASN A 231 -23.38 6.40 -25.26
N TYR A 232 -22.35 7.21 -25.51
CA TYR A 232 -21.31 7.48 -24.51
C TYR A 232 -21.86 8.05 -23.19
N GLN A 233 -22.84 8.97 -23.23
CA GLN A 233 -23.40 9.58 -22.01
C GLN A 233 -24.26 8.60 -21.20
N GLN A 234 -24.93 7.64 -21.85
CA GLN A 234 -25.62 6.54 -21.17
C GLN A 234 -24.60 5.64 -20.47
N LYS A 235 -23.59 5.13 -21.20
CA LYS A 235 -22.50 4.30 -20.65
C LYS A 235 -21.73 5.00 -19.53
N ARG A 236 -21.54 6.32 -19.65
CA ARG A 236 -20.90 7.19 -18.65
C ARG A 236 -21.73 7.30 -17.36
N LYS A 237 -23.04 7.53 -17.46
CA LYS A 237 -23.93 7.66 -16.29
C LYS A 237 -24.13 6.34 -15.54
N SER A 238 -24.12 5.22 -16.28
CA SER A 238 -24.42 3.91 -15.70
C SER A 238 -23.21 3.16 -15.16
N TRP A 239 -21.98 3.61 -15.37
CA TRP A 239 -20.77 3.03 -14.74
C TRP A 239 -20.36 3.87 -13.53
N LEU A 240 -20.77 3.43 -12.34
CA LEU A 240 -20.61 4.17 -11.09
C LEU A 240 -19.18 4.12 -10.54
N ALA A 241 -18.54 2.96 -10.56
CA ALA A 241 -17.19 2.82 -10.01
C ALA A 241 -16.39 1.66 -10.64
N MET A 242 -15.07 1.74 -10.55
CA MET A 242 -14.17 0.61 -10.70
C MET A 242 -13.28 0.48 -9.46
N TYR A 243 -13.20 -0.73 -8.92
CA TYR A 243 -12.27 -1.09 -7.87
C TYR A 243 -11.33 -2.19 -8.37
N THR A 244 -10.08 -2.14 -7.94
CA THR A 244 -9.17 -3.27 -8.08
C THR A 244 -8.51 -3.57 -6.74
N TYR A 245 -8.24 -4.85 -6.48
CA TYR A 245 -7.45 -5.26 -5.32
C TYR A 245 -6.50 -6.38 -5.70
N ASN A 246 -5.25 -6.26 -5.23
CA ASN A 246 -4.28 -7.34 -5.23
C ASN A 246 -3.38 -7.27 -3.98
N SER A 247 -2.79 -8.40 -3.61
CA SER A 247 -2.02 -8.53 -2.36
C SER A 247 -0.65 -7.84 -2.35
N VAL A 248 -0.23 -7.17 -3.42
CA VAL A 248 1.10 -6.54 -3.56
C VAL A 248 1.00 -5.01 -3.65
N GLU A 249 0.05 -4.50 -4.42
CA GLU A 249 -0.19 -3.06 -4.65
C GLU A 249 -1.31 -2.52 -3.74
N GLY A 250 -2.12 -3.41 -3.16
CA GLY A 250 -3.23 -3.06 -2.27
C GLY A 250 -4.55 -2.89 -3.01
N ALA A 251 -5.40 -1.98 -2.50
CA ALA A 251 -6.67 -1.61 -3.10
C ALA A 251 -6.54 -0.29 -3.87
N PHE A 252 -7.16 -0.21 -5.04
CA PHE A 252 -7.37 1.00 -5.81
C PHE A 252 -8.86 1.17 -6.10
N PHE A 253 -9.35 2.41 -6.07
CA PHE A 253 -10.76 2.75 -6.27
C PHE A 253 -10.87 4.01 -7.11
N ASP A 254 -11.79 3.98 -8.07
CA ASP A 254 -12.08 5.02 -9.04
C ASP A 254 -13.60 5.19 -9.12
N ASP A 255 -14.11 6.35 -8.69
CA ASP A 255 -15.52 6.75 -8.72
C ASP A 255 -15.91 7.52 -9.99
N ASN A 256 -15.02 7.60 -10.97
CA ASN A 256 -15.30 8.13 -12.30
C ASN A 256 -14.52 7.34 -13.39
N PRO A 257 -14.75 6.02 -13.54
CA PRO A 257 -14.01 5.13 -14.47
C PRO A 257 -14.29 5.41 -15.96
N THR A 258 -14.89 6.56 -16.27
CA THR A 258 -15.37 6.95 -17.59
C THR A 258 -14.24 7.32 -18.56
N GLU A 259 -13.03 7.53 -18.03
CA GLU A 259 -11.75 7.59 -18.77
C GLU A 259 -11.48 6.31 -19.59
N TYR A 260 -11.96 5.15 -19.12
CA TYR A 260 -11.78 3.84 -19.78
C TYR A 260 -12.80 3.56 -20.90
N LEU A 261 -13.70 4.50 -21.21
CA LEU A 261 -14.70 4.41 -22.28
C LEU A 261 -14.25 5.11 -23.60
N ARG A 262 -12.93 5.31 -23.78
CA ARG A 262 -12.31 5.98 -24.94
C ARG A 262 -11.86 5.01 -26.02
#